data_AF-A0A2G8KPZ9-F1
#
_entry.id   AF-A0A2G8KPZ9-F1
#
_cell.length_a   1.000
_cell.length_b   1.000
_cell.length_c   1.000
_cell.angle_alpha   90.00
_cell.angle_beta   90.00
_cell.angle_gamma   90.00
#
_symmetry.space_group_name_H-M   'P 1'
#
loop_
_entity.id
_entity.type
_entity.pdbx_description
1 polymer ?
#
loop_
_entity_poly.entity_id
_entity_poly.type
_entity_poly.pdbx_seq_one_letter_code
_entity_poly.pdbx_strand_id
1 'polypeptide(L)'
;MLENQHGIVVHFSSTHANYYTAWQYVVQEDAGVLQSPGHPDLGASTSRVLQASGEQSARAPLKKRKRLSAFDVSRMVVKRNIKTRTELLALAEMQKREGKTDLAEFVLNRGQKWVAQAIEVAWELHDAESKLERGKKSRPDIFVSFKGQPCVPGCNGLWSTIAEDILRRNDIPAGTFQRAVVDVLERAGVNTGTFL
;
A
#
# COMPACT_ATOMS: atom_id res chain seq x y z
N MET A 1 4.06 26.40 -51.99
CA MET A 1 4.52 27.56 -52.77
C MET A 1 5.80 28.19 -52.19
N LEU A 2 6.00 28.25 -50.86
CA LEU A 2 7.24 28.79 -50.25
C LEU A 2 8.49 27.89 -50.39
N GLU A 3 8.33 26.58 -50.22
CA GLU A 3 9.43 25.61 -50.27
C GLU A 3 10.08 25.52 -51.66
N ASN A 4 9.27 25.41 -52.72
CA ASN A 4 9.77 25.27 -54.09
C ASN A 4 10.35 26.56 -54.70
N GLN A 5 10.03 27.74 -54.16
CA GLN A 5 10.51 29.03 -54.70
C GLN A 5 11.62 29.66 -53.87
N HIS A 6 11.69 29.37 -52.58
CA HIS A 6 12.63 30.02 -51.67
C HIS A 6 13.41 29.05 -50.77
N GLY A 7 13.20 27.73 -50.92
CA GLY A 7 13.85 26.72 -50.07
C GLY A 7 13.39 26.74 -48.61
N ILE A 8 12.28 27.43 -48.30
CA ILE A 8 11.77 27.59 -46.94
C ILE A 8 10.76 26.48 -46.64
N VAL A 9 11.15 25.56 -45.77
CA VAL A 9 10.30 24.49 -45.23
C VAL A 9 9.70 24.98 -43.92
N VAL A 10 8.37 25.12 -43.87
CA VAL A 10 7.67 25.57 -42.66
C VAL A 10 7.04 24.36 -41.97
N HIS A 11 7.64 23.92 -40.86
CA HIS A 11 7.09 22.85 -40.03
C HIS A 11 6.16 23.42 -38.96
N PHE A 12 4.86 23.17 -39.07
CA PHE A 12 3.91 23.47 -38.00
C PHE A 12 3.70 22.24 -37.12
N SER A 13 4.31 22.23 -35.93
CA SER A 13 3.99 21.25 -34.89
C SER A 13 2.61 21.58 -34.30
N SER A 14 1.69 20.62 -34.31
CA SER A 14 0.34 20.74 -33.71
C SER A 14 0.36 20.87 -32.18
N THR A 15 1.55 20.86 -31.58
CA THR A 15 1.77 20.85 -30.14
C THR A 15 1.81 22.26 -29.54
N HIS A 16 1.94 23.29 -30.37
CA HIS A 16 2.08 24.68 -29.92
C HIS A 16 0.72 25.38 -29.93
N ALA A 17 0.29 25.85 -28.76
CA ALA A 17 -1.05 26.42 -28.57
C ALA A 17 -1.17 27.88 -29.06
N ASN A 18 -0.05 28.57 -29.26
CA ASN A 18 -0.04 29.97 -29.71
C ASN A 18 1.28 30.36 -30.40
N TYR A 19 1.25 31.54 -31.04
CA TYR A 19 2.38 32.14 -31.75
C TYR A 19 3.67 32.19 -30.92
N TYR A 20 3.57 32.50 -29.62
CA TYR A 20 4.73 32.56 -28.72
C TYR A 20 5.43 31.20 -28.58
N THR A 21 4.66 30.14 -28.33
CA THR A 21 5.21 28.78 -28.18
C THR A 21 5.80 28.23 -29.48
N ALA A 22 5.25 28.63 -30.64
CA ALA A 22 5.81 28.27 -31.94
C ALA A 22 7.11 29.05 -32.22
N TRP A 23 7.16 30.35 -31.90
CA TRP A 23 8.35 31.18 -32.04
C TRP A 23 9.49 30.69 -31.15
N GLN A 24 9.23 30.39 -29.87
CA GLN A 24 10.26 29.87 -28.97
C GLN A 24 10.87 28.57 -29.48
N TYR A 25 10.06 27.63 -29.99
CA TYR A 25 10.56 26.37 -30.52
C TYR A 25 11.50 26.56 -31.71
N VAL A 26 11.16 27.47 -32.62
CA VAL A 26 11.97 27.79 -33.81
C VAL A 26 13.28 28.50 -33.42
N VAL A 27 13.24 29.37 -32.42
CA VAL A 27 14.37 30.23 -32.04
C VAL A 27 15.29 29.58 -31.00
N GLN A 28 14.86 28.49 -30.35
CA GLN A 28 15.58 27.86 -29.23
C GLN A 28 16.96 27.29 -29.62
N GLU A 29 17.13 26.82 -30.85
CA GLU A 29 18.37 26.15 -31.30
C GLU A 29 19.26 27.06 -32.17
N ASP A 30 18.74 28.20 -32.64
CA ASP A 30 19.44 29.08 -33.57
C ASP A 30 20.15 30.24 -32.85
N ALA A 31 21.48 30.29 -32.98
CA ALA A 31 22.31 31.33 -32.35
C ALA A 31 22.17 32.73 -33.00
N GLY A 32 21.46 32.85 -34.12
CA GLY A 32 21.41 34.06 -34.96
C GLY A 32 20.04 34.33 -35.56
N VAL A 33 19.04 34.59 -34.72
CA VAL A 33 17.68 34.86 -35.18
C VAL A 33 17.49 36.31 -35.60
N LEU A 34 17.17 36.52 -36.88
CA LEU A 34 16.79 37.81 -37.43
C LEU A 34 15.30 38.06 -37.19
N GLN A 35 14.98 39.16 -36.50
CA GLN A 35 13.60 39.57 -36.24
C GLN A 35 13.20 40.72 -37.16
N SER A 36 11.95 40.72 -37.61
CA SER A 36 11.41 41.82 -38.42
C SER A 36 11.27 43.11 -37.58
N PRO A 37 11.41 44.30 -38.19
CA PRO A 37 11.20 45.57 -37.51
C PRO A 37 9.80 45.64 -36.85
N GLY A 38 9.75 45.96 -35.55
CA GLY A 38 8.49 46.03 -34.79
C GLY A 38 8.00 44.70 -34.19
N HIS A 39 8.79 43.62 -34.29
CA HIS A 39 8.49 42.36 -33.59
C HIS A 39 8.54 42.56 -32.06
N PRO A 40 7.54 42.07 -31.31
CA PRO A 40 7.55 42.20 -29.85
C PRO A 40 8.76 41.47 -29.25
N ASP A 41 9.39 42.02 -28.22
CA ASP A 41 10.50 41.35 -27.54
C ASP A 41 9.99 40.15 -26.74
N LEU A 42 10.10 38.96 -27.35
CA LEU A 42 9.68 37.69 -26.79
C LEU A 42 10.81 36.97 -26.04
N GLY A 43 12.04 37.51 -26.06
CA GLY A 43 13.23 36.91 -25.44
C GLY A 43 13.32 37.15 -23.93
N ALA A 44 12.77 38.27 -23.44
CA ALA A 44 12.87 38.69 -22.04
C ALA A 44 11.65 38.29 -21.16
N SER A 45 10.81 37.35 -21.58
CA SER A 45 9.61 36.99 -20.80
C SER A 45 9.87 35.84 -19.82
N THR A 46 10.25 36.17 -18.60
CA THR A 46 9.94 35.31 -17.45
C THR A 46 8.43 35.35 -17.23
N SER A 47 7.75 34.26 -17.61
CA SER A 47 6.36 33.96 -17.26
C SER A 47 5.36 35.11 -17.49
N ARG A 48 4.93 35.31 -18.75
CA ARG A 48 3.67 36.01 -19.05
C ARG A 48 2.72 35.13 -19.85
N VAL A 49 2.35 33.99 -19.27
CA VAL A 49 1.15 33.22 -19.68
C VAL A 49 -0.15 33.89 -19.18
N LEU A 50 -0.09 35.03 -18.48
CA LEU A 50 -1.26 35.62 -17.80
C LEU A 50 -1.99 36.76 -18.54
N GLN A 51 -1.57 37.19 -19.73
CA GLN A 51 -2.15 38.41 -20.34
C GLN A 51 -2.72 38.28 -21.76
N ALA A 52 -2.86 37.06 -22.29
CA ALA A 52 -3.57 36.83 -23.56
C ALA A 52 -4.55 35.65 -23.48
N SER A 53 -5.32 35.59 -22.40
CA SER A 53 -6.59 34.84 -22.35
C SER A 53 -7.66 35.79 -21.85
N GLY A 54 -7.95 36.82 -22.66
CA GLY A 54 -9.28 37.41 -22.63
C GLY A 54 -10.28 36.28 -22.88
N GLU A 55 -11.17 36.07 -21.91
CA GLU A 55 -12.32 35.17 -21.99
C GLU A 55 -12.00 33.67 -22.09
N GLN A 56 -11.16 33.16 -21.19
CA GLN A 56 -11.38 31.80 -20.70
C GLN A 56 -11.81 31.87 -19.25
N SER A 57 -13.10 31.60 -19.03
CA SER A 57 -13.72 31.32 -17.74
C SER A 57 -12.70 30.69 -16.79
N ALA A 58 -12.46 31.35 -15.65
CA ALA A 58 -11.54 30.91 -14.61
C ALA A 58 -11.99 29.55 -14.07
N ARG A 59 -11.67 28.47 -14.78
CA ARG A 59 -11.78 27.12 -14.24
C ARG A 59 -10.64 27.00 -13.25
N ALA A 60 -11.00 27.04 -11.97
CA ALA A 60 -10.13 26.67 -10.87
C ALA A 60 -9.35 25.40 -11.25
N PRO A 61 -8.04 25.32 -10.95
CA PRO A 61 -7.26 24.13 -11.27
C PRO A 61 -7.96 22.91 -10.67
N LEU A 62 -8.38 21.98 -11.53
CA LEU A 62 -8.98 20.72 -11.12
C LEU A 62 -8.06 20.07 -10.09
N LYS A 63 -8.51 19.98 -8.84
CA LYS A 63 -7.79 19.28 -7.78
C LYS A 63 -7.49 17.88 -8.29
N LYS A 64 -6.21 17.57 -8.55
CA LYS A 64 -5.79 16.23 -8.95
C LYS A 64 -6.29 15.27 -7.88
N ARG A 65 -7.17 14.33 -8.25
CA ARG A 65 -7.67 13.30 -7.33
C ARG A 65 -6.48 12.55 -6.74
N LYS A 66 -6.38 12.53 -5.41
CA LYS A 66 -5.32 11.79 -4.71
C LYS A 66 -5.55 10.30 -4.97
N ARG A 67 -4.62 9.66 -5.69
CA ARG A 67 -4.66 8.21 -5.92
C ARG A 67 -4.42 7.49 -4.60
N LEU A 68 -5.13 6.37 -4.42
CA LEU A 68 -4.96 5.49 -3.26
C LEU A 68 -3.52 4.96 -3.25
N SER A 69 -2.81 5.17 -2.14
CA SER A 69 -1.46 4.65 -1.98
C SER A 69 -1.47 3.19 -1.51
N ALA A 70 -0.36 2.49 -1.65
CA ALA A 70 -0.21 1.14 -1.10
C ALA A 70 -0.41 1.12 0.43
N PHE A 71 -0.03 2.20 1.12
CA PHE A 71 -0.23 2.36 2.56
C PHE A 71 -1.70 2.57 2.95
N ASP A 72 -2.48 3.27 2.12
CA ASP A 72 -3.92 3.41 2.35
C ASP A 72 -4.62 2.05 2.20
N VAL A 73 -4.22 1.27 1.19
CA VAL A 73 -4.73 -0.09 0.95
C VAL A 73 -4.35 -1.03 2.10
N SER A 74 -3.11 -1.00 2.59
CA SER A 74 -2.69 -1.86 3.72
C SER A 74 -3.52 -1.60 4.98
N ARG A 75 -3.78 -0.33 5.30
CA ARG A 75 -4.66 0.05 6.41
C ARG A 75 -6.09 -0.47 6.22
N MET A 76 -6.62 -0.39 5.00
CA MET A 76 -7.95 -0.91 4.68
C MET A 76 -8.02 -2.43 4.81
N VAL A 77 -6.99 -3.14 4.35
CA VAL A 77 -6.88 -4.60 4.42
C VAL A 77 -6.99 -5.07 5.86
N VAL A 78 -6.18 -4.49 6.75
CA VAL A 78 -6.20 -4.83 8.18
C VAL A 78 -7.54 -4.43 8.81
N LYS A 79 -7.98 -3.18 8.62
CA LYS A 79 -9.19 -2.63 9.28
C LYS A 79 -10.46 -3.41 8.91
N ARG A 80 -10.55 -3.92 7.69
CA ARG A 80 -11.72 -4.67 7.19
C ARG A 80 -11.50 -6.18 7.23
N ASN A 81 -10.42 -6.64 7.86
CA ASN A 81 -10.06 -8.05 7.97
C ASN A 81 -10.03 -8.78 6.61
N ILE A 82 -9.48 -8.14 5.58
CA ILE A 82 -9.32 -8.70 4.24
C ILE A 82 -8.12 -9.64 4.26
N LYS A 83 -8.34 -10.91 3.96
CA LYS A 83 -7.31 -11.96 3.92
C LYS A 83 -6.95 -12.37 2.51
N THR A 84 -7.85 -12.15 1.55
CA THR A 84 -7.67 -12.64 0.18
C THR A 84 -7.86 -11.54 -0.87
N ARG A 85 -7.28 -11.77 -2.06
CA ARG A 85 -7.49 -10.89 -3.21
C ARG A 85 -8.96 -10.83 -3.62
N THR A 86 -9.69 -11.93 -3.52
CA THR A 86 -11.11 -12.00 -3.88
C THR A 86 -11.95 -11.09 -2.99
N GLU A 87 -11.69 -11.07 -1.69
CA GLU A 87 -12.33 -10.14 -0.76
C GLU A 87 -12.01 -8.67 -1.09
N LEU A 88 -10.76 -8.38 -1.47
CA LEU A 88 -10.38 -7.02 -1.88
C LEU A 88 -11.09 -6.60 -3.18
N LEU A 89 -11.25 -7.52 -4.14
CA LEU A 89 -12.01 -7.29 -5.37
C LEU A 89 -13.50 -7.09 -5.10
N ALA A 90 -14.09 -7.91 -4.23
CA ALA A 90 -15.48 -7.76 -3.82
C ALA A 90 -15.71 -6.39 -3.18
N LEU A 91 -14.78 -5.94 -2.34
CA LEU A 91 -14.81 -4.60 -1.75
C LEU A 91 -14.69 -3.50 -2.82
N ALA A 92 -13.79 -3.66 -3.79
CA ALA A 92 -13.62 -2.70 -4.89
C ALA A 92 -14.88 -2.60 -5.77
N GLU A 93 -15.52 -3.72 -6.08
CA GLU A 93 -16.78 -3.76 -6.84
C GLU A 93 -17.92 -3.10 -6.07
N MET A 94 -18.03 -3.37 -4.77
CA MET A 94 -19.00 -2.73 -3.89
C MET A 94 -18.81 -1.21 -3.87
N GLN A 95 -17.57 -0.74 -3.68
CA GLN A 95 -17.24 0.69 -3.69
C GLN A 95 -17.51 1.35 -5.05
N LYS A 96 -17.24 0.64 -6.16
CA LYS A 96 -17.51 1.11 -7.52
C LYS A 96 -19.01 1.38 -7.72
N ARG A 97 -19.89 0.52 -7.19
CA ARG A 97 -21.36 0.71 -7.22
C ARG A 97 -21.80 1.94 -6.42
N GLU A 98 -21.06 2.30 -5.37
CA GLU A 98 -21.25 3.53 -4.60
C GLU A 98 -20.58 4.77 -5.24
N GLY A 99 -19.96 4.64 -6.42
CA GLY A 99 -19.24 5.73 -7.11
C GLY A 99 -17.80 5.98 -6.63
N LYS A 100 -17.28 5.15 -5.72
CA LYS A 100 -15.89 5.19 -5.24
C LYS A 100 -15.03 4.25 -6.10
N THR A 101 -14.28 4.80 -7.04
CA THR A 101 -13.50 4.04 -8.03
C THR A 101 -12.03 3.89 -7.69
N ASP A 102 -11.54 4.53 -6.63
CA ASP A 102 -10.13 4.59 -6.24
C ASP A 102 -9.51 3.22 -5.95
N LEU A 103 -10.22 2.37 -5.20
CA LEU A 103 -9.75 1.00 -4.93
C LEU A 103 -9.79 0.12 -6.19
N ALA A 104 -10.82 0.27 -7.02
CA ALA A 104 -10.91 -0.45 -8.29
C ALA A 104 -9.78 -0.06 -9.25
N GLU A 105 -9.52 1.25 -9.39
CA GLU A 105 -8.39 1.78 -10.14
C GLU A 105 -7.05 1.26 -9.58
N PHE A 106 -6.89 1.21 -8.26
CA PHE A 106 -5.67 0.66 -7.65
C PHE A 106 -5.46 -0.80 -8.04
N VAL A 107 -6.50 -1.65 -7.91
CA VAL A 107 -6.39 -3.08 -8.18
C VAL A 107 -6.23 -3.39 -9.68
N LEU A 108 -6.79 -2.56 -10.57
CA LEU A 108 -6.60 -2.72 -12.01
C LEU A 108 -5.21 -2.27 -12.47
N ASN A 109 -4.69 -1.19 -11.88
CA ASN A 109 -3.35 -0.67 -12.20
C ASN A 109 -2.21 -1.51 -11.60
N ARG A 110 -2.49 -2.31 -10.56
CA ARG A 110 -1.52 -3.17 -9.89
C ARG A 110 -1.78 -4.63 -10.25
N GLY A 111 -0.81 -5.30 -10.87
CA GLY A 111 -0.95 -6.70 -11.25
C GLY A 111 -1.28 -7.63 -10.07
N GLN A 112 -1.86 -8.80 -10.35
CA GLN A 112 -2.33 -9.76 -9.34
C GLN A 112 -1.29 -10.10 -8.27
N LYS A 113 -0.04 -10.37 -8.69
CA LYS A 113 1.06 -10.71 -7.77
C LYS A 113 1.30 -9.60 -6.74
N TRP A 114 1.29 -8.36 -7.21
CA TRP A 114 1.53 -7.18 -6.37
C TRP A 114 0.41 -6.97 -5.35
N VAL A 115 -0.85 -7.17 -5.76
CA VAL A 115 -2.00 -7.05 -4.86
C VAL A 115 -1.96 -8.12 -3.76
N ALA A 116 -1.59 -9.35 -4.11
CA ALA A 116 -1.44 -10.42 -3.12
C ALA A 116 -0.32 -10.10 -2.11
N GLN A 117 0.85 -9.68 -2.60
CA GLN A 117 1.97 -9.30 -1.75
C GLN A 117 1.63 -8.11 -0.83
N ALA A 118 0.86 -7.13 -1.31
CA ALA A 118 0.43 -6.00 -0.50
C ALA A 118 -0.47 -6.43 0.68
N ILE A 119 -1.33 -7.44 0.48
CA ILE A 119 -2.16 -8.01 1.55
C ILE A 119 -1.26 -8.72 2.57
N GLU A 120 -0.32 -9.54 2.10
CA GLU A 120 0.62 -10.27 2.95
C GLU A 120 1.46 -9.32 3.81
N VAL A 121 2.15 -8.36 3.18
CA VAL A 121 2.97 -7.36 3.87
C VAL A 121 2.14 -6.52 4.85
N ALA A 122 0.87 -6.23 4.53
CA ALA A 122 -0.01 -5.51 5.46
C ALA A 122 -0.23 -6.30 6.77
N TRP A 123 -0.45 -7.61 6.68
CA TRP A 123 -0.60 -8.49 7.84
C TRP A 123 0.73 -8.72 8.56
N GLU A 124 1.83 -8.89 7.83
CA GLU A 124 3.16 -8.98 8.42
C GLU A 124 3.49 -7.75 9.25
N LEU A 125 3.23 -6.56 8.71
CA LEU A 125 3.45 -5.30 9.41
C LEU A 125 2.56 -5.16 10.64
N HIS A 126 1.28 -5.51 10.52
CA HIS A 126 0.33 -5.45 11.64
C HIS A 126 0.72 -6.40 12.78
N ASP A 127 1.14 -7.62 12.44
CA ASP A 127 1.45 -8.66 13.42
C ASP A 127 2.90 -8.63 13.90
N ALA A 128 3.75 -7.76 13.33
CA ALA A 128 5.20 -7.75 13.57
C ALA A 128 5.56 -7.60 15.05
N GLU A 129 4.95 -6.63 15.75
CA GLU A 129 5.19 -6.40 17.17
C GLU A 129 4.73 -7.61 18.01
N SER A 130 3.54 -8.13 17.75
CA SER A 130 3.02 -9.30 18.46
C SER A 130 3.89 -10.55 18.24
N LYS A 131 4.39 -10.76 17.02
CA LYS A 131 5.32 -11.85 16.69
C LYS A 131 6.66 -11.67 17.41
N LEU A 132 7.18 -10.45 17.46
CA LEU A 132 8.42 -10.12 18.17
C LEU A 132 8.27 -10.39 19.68
N GLU A 133 7.21 -9.87 20.30
CA GLU A 133 6.93 -10.09 21.72
C GLU A 133 6.69 -11.58 22.04
N ARG A 134 6.05 -12.30 21.14
CA ARG A 134 5.86 -13.75 21.26
C ARG A 134 7.19 -14.52 21.17
N GLY A 135 8.13 -14.06 20.34
CA GLY A 135 9.45 -14.65 20.18
C GLY A 135 10.37 -14.45 21.38
N LYS A 136 10.18 -13.39 22.16
CA LYS A 136 10.94 -13.11 23.39
C LYS A 136 10.59 -14.03 24.56
N LYS A 137 9.41 -14.67 24.53
CA LYS A 137 8.91 -15.49 25.64
C LYS A 137 9.29 -16.95 25.45
N SER A 138 9.83 -17.57 26.50
CA SER A 138 10.06 -19.01 26.52
C SER A 138 8.72 -19.78 26.58
N ARG A 139 8.71 -21.04 26.15
CA ARG A 139 7.53 -21.92 26.21
C ARG A 139 6.93 -21.97 27.63
N PRO A 140 7.73 -22.14 28.71
CA PRO A 140 7.25 -21.99 30.08
C PRO A 140 6.64 -20.62 30.37
N ASP A 141 7.26 -19.51 29.95
CA ASP A 141 6.72 -18.16 30.22
C ASP A 141 5.34 -17.96 29.59
N ILE A 142 5.13 -18.52 28.39
CA ILE A 142 3.83 -18.48 27.73
C ILE A 142 2.82 -19.29 28.52
N PHE A 143 3.17 -20.50 28.93
CA PHE A 143 2.30 -21.34 29.74
C PHE A 143 1.90 -20.64 31.05
N VAL A 144 2.87 -20.02 31.74
CA VAL A 144 2.62 -19.23 32.96
C VAL A 144 1.74 -18.00 32.68
N SER A 145 1.88 -17.35 31.52
CA SER A 145 1.07 -16.17 31.18
C SER A 145 -0.44 -16.46 31.06
N PHE A 146 -0.82 -17.72 30.85
CA PHE A 146 -2.24 -18.15 30.83
C PHE A 146 -2.79 -18.49 32.22
N LYS A 147 -1.97 -18.47 33.28
CA LYS A 147 -2.43 -18.79 34.63
C LYS A 147 -3.50 -17.79 35.08
N GLY A 148 -4.67 -18.31 35.47
CA GLY A 148 -5.80 -17.51 35.95
C GLY A 148 -6.58 -16.78 34.83
N GLN A 149 -6.21 -16.96 33.56
CA GLN A 149 -7.00 -16.46 32.44
C GLN A 149 -8.28 -17.30 32.27
N PRO A 150 -9.39 -16.70 31.81
CA PRO A 150 -10.61 -17.45 31.53
C PRO A 150 -10.36 -18.47 30.42
N CYS A 151 -11.12 -19.55 30.45
CA CYS A 151 -11.09 -20.52 29.37
C CYS A 151 -11.51 -19.89 28.03
N VAL A 152 -11.03 -20.48 26.93
CA VAL A 152 -11.45 -20.08 25.58
C VAL A 152 -12.96 -20.23 25.39
N PRO A 153 -13.61 -19.40 24.56
CA PRO A 153 -15.04 -19.51 24.29
C PRO A 153 -15.44 -20.93 23.87
N GLY A 154 -16.52 -21.46 24.46
CA GLY A 154 -17.02 -22.82 24.19
C GLY A 154 -16.33 -23.94 24.97
N CYS A 155 -15.28 -23.66 25.75
CA CYS A 155 -14.63 -24.67 26.60
C CYS A 155 -15.51 -25.13 27.77
N ASN A 156 -16.31 -24.23 28.34
CA ASN A 156 -17.16 -24.45 29.53
C ASN A 156 -16.42 -25.05 30.74
N GLY A 157 -15.09 -24.95 30.81
CA GLY A 157 -14.27 -25.55 31.86
C GLY A 157 -14.17 -27.08 31.80
N LEU A 158 -14.74 -27.74 30.78
CA LEU A 158 -14.79 -29.20 30.72
C LEU A 158 -13.39 -29.83 30.66
N TRP A 159 -12.45 -29.16 29.99
CA TRP A 159 -11.07 -29.63 29.87
C TRP A 159 -10.36 -29.73 31.23
N SER A 160 -10.53 -28.74 32.11
CA SER A 160 -9.92 -28.80 33.45
C SER A 160 -10.57 -29.89 34.30
N THR A 161 -11.90 -30.00 34.27
CA THR A 161 -12.62 -31.05 35.01
C THR A 161 -12.21 -32.45 34.57
N ILE A 162 -12.08 -32.69 33.26
CA ILE A 162 -11.65 -33.99 32.72
C ILE A 162 -10.19 -34.25 33.09
N ALA A 163 -9.30 -33.25 32.97
CA ALA A 163 -7.90 -33.41 33.33
C ALA A 163 -7.73 -33.75 34.83
N GLU A 164 -8.45 -33.05 35.71
CA GLU A 164 -8.42 -33.32 37.16
C GLU A 164 -8.94 -34.72 37.50
N ASP A 165 -10.02 -35.17 36.84
CA ASP A 165 -10.56 -36.52 37.04
C ASP A 165 -9.58 -37.60 36.58
N ILE A 166 -8.90 -37.41 35.44
CA ILE A 166 -7.85 -38.32 34.97
C ILE A 166 -6.70 -38.38 35.97
N LEU A 167 -6.21 -37.24 36.45
CA LEU A 167 -5.12 -37.20 37.43
C LEU A 167 -5.50 -37.91 38.74
N ARG A 168 -6.73 -37.67 39.22
CA ARG A 168 -7.27 -38.33 40.42
C ARG A 168 -7.38 -39.84 40.26
N ARG A 169 -7.91 -40.33 39.14
CA ARG A 169 -8.08 -41.78 38.88
C ARG A 169 -6.75 -42.54 38.77
N ASN A 170 -5.66 -41.84 38.50
CA ASN A 170 -4.32 -42.41 38.37
C ASN A 170 -3.42 -42.12 39.58
N ASP A 171 -3.98 -41.57 40.67
CA ASP A 171 -3.23 -41.17 41.87
C ASP A 171 -2.05 -40.22 41.58
N ILE A 172 -2.21 -39.33 40.59
CA ILE A 172 -1.19 -38.35 40.21
C ILE A 172 -1.54 -37.00 40.83
N PRO A 173 -0.73 -36.48 41.78
CA PRO A 173 -0.96 -35.14 42.32
C PRO A 173 -0.81 -34.08 41.23
N ALA A 174 -1.74 -33.12 41.17
CA ALA A 174 -1.73 -32.06 40.16
C ALA A 174 -0.40 -31.28 40.12
N GLY A 175 0.21 -31.01 41.28
CA GLY A 175 1.50 -30.34 41.37
C GLY A 175 2.68 -31.17 40.82
N THR A 176 2.59 -32.50 40.82
CA THR A 176 3.58 -33.39 40.19
C THR A 176 3.44 -33.35 38.67
N PHE A 177 2.21 -33.44 38.17
CA PHE A 177 1.93 -33.30 36.75
C PHE A 177 2.34 -31.92 36.21
N GLN A 178 2.00 -30.84 36.92
CA GLN A 178 2.37 -29.47 36.53
C GLN A 178 3.89 -29.30 36.41
N ARG A 179 4.66 -29.80 37.39
CA ARG A 179 6.13 -29.76 37.33
C ARG A 179 6.66 -30.53 36.13
N ALA A 180 6.15 -31.75 35.90
CA ALA A 180 6.54 -32.55 34.73
C ALA A 180 6.25 -31.83 33.40
N VAL A 181 5.12 -31.12 33.29
CA VAL A 181 4.81 -30.30 32.11
C VAL A 181 5.81 -29.15 31.94
N VAL A 182 6.13 -28.42 33.01
CA VAL A 182 7.11 -27.32 32.95
C VAL A 182 8.50 -27.85 32.55
N ASP A 183 8.96 -28.94 33.16
CA ASP A 183 10.24 -29.58 32.84
C ASP A 183 10.32 -29.99 31.35
N VAL A 184 9.23 -30.54 30.80
CA VAL A 184 9.15 -30.88 29.37
C VAL A 184 9.19 -29.62 28.50
N LEU A 185 8.52 -28.54 28.89
CA LEU A 185 8.51 -27.28 28.12
C LEU A 185 9.88 -26.57 28.14
N GLU A 186 10.62 -26.68 29.24
CA GLU A 186 12.00 -26.20 29.36
C GLU A 186 12.93 -27.00 28.46
N ARG A 187 12.86 -28.35 28.52
CA ARG A 187 13.71 -29.24 27.71
C ARG A 187 13.41 -29.15 26.22
N ALA A 188 12.14 -29.05 25.84
CA ALA A 188 11.73 -28.93 24.44
C ALA A 188 12.06 -27.56 23.81
N GLY A 189 12.56 -26.60 24.59
CA GLY A 189 13.15 -25.35 24.11
C GLY A 189 14.65 -25.46 23.83
N VAL A 190 15.31 -26.48 24.38
CA VAL A 190 16.70 -26.83 24.09
C VAL A 190 16.67 -27.79 22.91
N ASN A 191 16.87 -27.26 21.70
CA ASN A 191 17.09 -28.10 20.52
C ASN A 191 18.32 -28.98 20.76
N THR A 192 18.11 -30.20 21.28
CA THR A 192 19.00 -31.31 20.95
C THR A 192 18.77 -31.56 19.47
N GLY A 193 19.63 -30.96 18.66
CA GLY A 193 19.82 -31.38 17.28
C GLY A 193 20.23 -32.84 17.28
N THR A 194 19.25 -33.72 17.16
CA THR A 194 19.46 -35.10 16.79
C THR A 194 18.33 -35.47 15.84
N PHE A 195 18.58 -35.15 14.57
CA PHE A 195 18.11 -35.97 13.47
C PHE A 195 18.73 -37.36 13.65
N LEU A 196 17.90 -38.37 13.88
CA LEU A 196 17.97 -39.70 13.26
C LEU A 196 16.54 -40.24 13.14
#